data_AF-A0A9P6DCB8-F1
#
_entry.id   AF-A0A9P6DCB8-F1
#
_cell.length_a   1.000
_cell.length_b   1.000
_cell.length_c   1.000
_cell.angle_alpha   90.00
_cell.angle_beta   90.00
_cell.angle_gamma   90.00
#
_symmetry.space_group_name_H-M   'P 1'
#
loop_
_entity.id
_entity.type
_entity.pdbx_description
1 polymer ?
#
loop_
_entity_poly.entity_id
_entity_poly.type
_entity_poly.pdbx_seq_one_letter_code
_entity_poly.pdbx_strand_id
1 'polypeptide(L)'
;MRGNASTFEDVEITPTRSIFTFQAGLMEVTVTYLSPVESFPFSYMSLEVSSTDGDAHMVEVHSDISGEWVSGINANTIQWNLTTSTVSTYHTVLRSALQHMTETNNIAEDSQAYLGMASVTPGLTWQTSTDNTLRDSFASTGQLANTQDPTFRAINGRDWHVFAISADLGTIASTFSSVVWCIGLVHGPTVVSWNGTSSEDRHPYFKTRYLHMSSALDAFLLDFPNAHDRAAALDKKLMGEAKNV
;
A
#
# COMPACT_ATOMS: atom_id res chain seq x y z
N MET A 1 12.98 -20.33 5.75
CA MET A 1 13.46 -21.00 4.51
C MET A 1 13.79 -19.88 3.53
N ARG A 2 14.92 -19.86 2.82
CA ARG A 2 15.09 -18.80 1.79
C ARG A 2 14.14 -19.14 0.63
N GLY A 3 13.15 -18.26 0.39
CA GLY A 3 12.22 -18.42 -0.73
C GLY A 3 12.96 -18.49 -2.06
N ASN A 4 12.42 -19.23 -3.02
CA ASN A 4 12.91 -19.18 -4.39
C ASN A 4 12.64 -17.79 -4.97
N ALA A 5 13.57 -17.27 -5.76
CA ALA A 5 13.32 -16.06 -6.52
C ALA A 5 12.12 -16.29 -7.45
N SER A 6 11.22 -15.32 -7.53
CA SER A 6 10.14 -15.37 -8.51
C SER A 6 10.65 -15.07 -9.92
N THR A 7 10.01 -15.66 -10.91
CA THR A 7 10.25 -15.38 -12.34
C THR A 7 9.09 -14.53 -12.85
N PHE A 8 9.39 -13.43 -13.55
CA PHE A 8 8.37 -12.62 -14.21
C PHE A 8 7.88 -13.32 -15.47
N GLU A 9 6.56 -13.42 -15.64
CA GLU A 9 5.93 -14.13 -16.77
C GLU A 9 5.24 -13.16 -17.73
N ASP A 10 4.38 -12.28 -17.21
CA ASP A 10 3.56 -11.40 -18.04
C ASP A 10 3.20 -10.08 -17.34
N VAL A 11 2.88 -9.07 -18.16
CA VAL A 11 2.31 -7.80 -17.71
C VAL A 11 1.16 -7.37 -18.63
N GLU A 12 0.00 -7.13 -18.02
CA GLU A 12 -1.15 -6.49 -18.67
C GLU A 12 -1.34 -5.09 -18.08
N ILE A 13 -1.38 -4.08 -18.95
CA ILE A 13 -1.69 -2.70 -18.56
C ILE A 13 -3.02 -2.31 -19.18
N THR A 14 -3.94 -1.90 -18.33
CA THR A 14 -5.24 -1.34 -18.72
C THR A 14 -5.30 0.13 -18.30
N PRO A 15 -6.34 0.89 -18.71
CA PRO A 15 -6.50 2.28 -18.28
C PRO A 15 -6.51 2.48 -16.76
N THR A 16 -6.96 1.49 -15.98
CA THR A 16 -7.09 1.62 -14.52
C THR A 16 -6.24 0.65 -13.72
N ARG A 17 -5.61 -0.36 -14.35
CA ARG A 17 -4.89 -1.43 -13.66
C ARG A 17 -3.55 -1.74 -14.32
N SER A 18 -2.59 -2.12 -13.50
CA SER A 18 -1.36 -2.80 -13.93
C SER A 18 -1.33 -4.17 -13.26
N ILE A 19 -1.35 -5.22 -14.07
CA ILE A 19 -1.48 -6.61 -13.64
C ILE A 19 -0.19 -7.32 -14.01
N PHE A 20 0.50 -7.86 -13.02
CA PHE A 20 1.77 -8.56 -13.18
C PHE A 20 1.60 -10.01 -12.75
N THR A 21 2.09 -10.93 -13.58
CA THR A 21 2.09 -12.36 -13.27
C THR A 21 3.52 -12.84 -13.05
N PHE A 22 3.72 -13.57 -11.95
CA PHE A 22 5.00 -14.13 -11.55
C PHE A 22 4.88 -15.61 -11.21
N GLN A 23 5.88 -16.41 -11.56
CA GLN A 23 6.03 -17.77 -11.05
C GLN A 23 6.89 -17.76 -9.78
N ALA A 24 6.34 -18.20 -8.65
CA ALA A 24 7.01 -18.35 -7.36
C ALA A 24 7.04 -19.82 -6.93
N GLY A 25 8.06 -20.56 -7.38
CA GLY A 25 8.15 -22.00 -7.11
C GLY A 25 7.04 -22.76 -7.83
N LEU A 26 6.12 -23.38 -7.08
CA LEU A 26 4.97 -24.14 -7.60
C LEU A 26 3.67 -23.32 -7.56
N MET A 27 3.77 -22.03 -7.23
CA MET A 27 2.64 -21.10 -7.21
C MET A 27 2.83 -20.02 -8.29
N GLU A 28 1.80 -19.76 -9.08
CA GLU A 28 1.66 -18.54 -9.85
C GLU A 28 1.07 -17.44 -8.95
N VAL A 29 1.62 -16.24 -9.03
CA VAL A 29 1.23 -15.06 -8.25
C VAL A 29 0.84 -13.95 -9.22
N THR A 30 -0.39 -13.48 -9.11
CA THR A 30 -0.87 -12.31 -9.85
C THR A 30 -0.96 -11.12 -8.89
N VAL A 31 -0.29 -10.03 -9.23
CA VAL A 31 -0.31 -8.77 -8.48
C VAL A 31 -0.98 -7.71 -9.32
N THR A 32 -2.08 -7.15 -8.83
CA THR A 32 -2.82 -6.08 -9.50
C THR A 32 -2.71 -4.79 -8.72
N TYR A 33 -2.14 -3.76 -9.35
CA TYR A 33 -2.23 -2.38 -8.87
C TYR A 33 -3.46 -1.73 -9.48
N LEU A 34 -4.34 -1.22 -8.63
CA LEU A 34 -5.57 -0.53 -9.01
C LEU A 34 -5.62 0.85 -8.36
N SER A 35 -5.62 1.89 -9.19
CA SER A 35 -5.91 3.25 -8.75
C SER A 35 -7.32 3.61 -9.18
N PRO A 36 -8.29 3.71 -8.26
CA PRO A 36 -9.64 4.12 -8.61
C PRO A 36 -9.64 5.49 -9.28
N VAL A 37 -10.47 5.67 -10.31
CA VAL A 37 -10.62 6.95 -11.02
C VAL A 37 -11.34 8.03 -10.18
N GLU A 38 -11.74 7.69 -8.96
CA GLU A 38 -12.38 8.57 -7.99
C GLU A 38 -11.31 9.31 -7.17
N SER A 39 -11.58 10.54 -6.72
CA SER A 39 -10.58 11.44 -6.09
C SER A 39 -10.16 11.03 -4.65
N PHE A 40 -9.78 9.77 -4.47
CA PHE A 40 -9.20 9.22 -3.24
C PHE A 40 -7.67 9.19 -3.35
N PRO A 41 -6.90 9.59 -2.32
CA PRO A 41 -5.43 9.63 -2.39
C PRO A 41 -4.80 8.26 -2.12
N PHE A 42 -5.47 7.19 -2.55
CA PHE A 42 -5.10 5.81 -2.26
C PHE A 42 -5.22 4.94 -3.51
N SER A 43 -4.41 3.88 -3.55
CA SER A 43 -4.48 2.80 -4.52
C SER A 43 -4.54 1.46 -3.80
N TYR A 44 -5.08 0.45 -4.47
CA TYR A 44 -5.02 -0.94 -4.01
C TYR A 44 -3.85 -1.64 -4.67
N MET A 45 -3.23 -2.53 -3.90
CA MET A 45 -2.39 -3.60 -4.40
C MET A 45 -3.07 -4.90 -3.98
N SER A 46 -3.63 -5.64 -4.94
CA SER A 46 -4.22 -6.95 -4.68
C SER A 46 -3.32 -8.07 -5.17
N LEU A 47 -3.40 -9.20 -4.51
CA LEU A 47 -2.63 -10.39 -4.81
C LEU A 47 -3.54 -11.62 -4.82
N GLU A 48 -3.45 -12.39 -5.90
CA GLU A 48 -4.04 -13.70 -6.06
C GLU A 48 -2.93 -14.73 -6.27
N VAL A 49 -3.12 -15.95 -5.74
CA VAL A 49 -2.20 -17.06 -6.03
C VAL A 49 -2.96 -18.28 -6.53
N SER A 50 -2.31 -19.08 -7.36
CA SER A 50 -2.81 -20.37 -7.81
C SER A 50 -1.68 -21.38 -7.98
N SER A 51 -1.95 -22.64 -7.68
CA SER A 51 -1.01 -23.74 -7.81
C SER A 51 -0.83 -24.11 -9.29
N THR A 52 0.41 -24.39 -9.66
CA THR A 52 0.79 -24.78 -11.02
C THR A 52 1.01 -26.29 -11.18
N ASP A 53 1.09 -27.03 -10.08
CA ASP A 53 1.19 -28.49 -10.05
C ASP A 53 -0.12 -29.20 -9.61
N GLY A 54 -1.11 -28.43 -9.17
CA GLY A 54 -2.40 -28.92 -8.69
C GLY A 54 -2.43 -29.29 -7.21
N ASP A 55 -1.29 -29.24 -6.51
CA ASP A 55 -1.20 -29.49 -5.07
C ASP A 55 -1.32 -28.17 -4.27
N ALA A 56 -1.67 -28.29 -2.99
CA ALA A 56 -1.76 -27.14 -2.09
C ALA A 56 -0.41 -26.85 -1.43
N HIS A 57 -0.03 -25.57 -1.37
CA HIS A 57 1.25 -25.11 -0.84
C HIS A 57 1.05 -24.10 0.28
N MET A 58 2.01 -24.02 1.20
CA MET A 58 2.04 -22.99 2.25
C MET A 58 2.37 -21.63 1.63
N VAL A 59 1.56 -20.60 1.89
CA VAL A 59 1.72 -19.27 1.31
C VAL A 59 1.60 -18.19 2.37
N GLU A 60 2.69 -17.45 2.58
CA GLU A 60 2.72 -16.20 3.33
C GLU A 60 3.14 -15.04 2.43
N VAL A 61 2.47 -13.90 2.58
CA VAL A 61 2.72 -12.70 1.77
C VAL A 61 2.93 -11.49 2.66
N HIS A 62 3.84 -10.60 2.29
CA HIS A 62 4.04 -9.33 2.98
C HIS A 62 4.30 -8.21 1.99
N SER A 63 3.96 -6.99 2.42
CA SER A 63 4.37 -5.75 1.76
C SER A 63 4.84 -4.77 2.82
N ASP A 64 5.81 -3.93 2.46
CA ASP A 64 6.28 -2.84 3.30
C ASP A 64 6.45 -1.55 2.50
N ILE A 65 6.38 -0.42 3.20
CA ILE A 65 6.81 0.89 2.70
C ILE A 65 7.99 1.38 3.54
N SER A 66 8.87 2.20 2.96
CA SER A 66 9.99 2.82 3.68
C SER A 66 9.66 4.24 4.13
N GLY A 67 10.50 4.78 5.00
CA GLY A 67 10.44 6.20 5.40
C GLY A 67 10.65 7.20 4.25
N GLU A 68 11.16 6.77 3.11
CA GLU A 68 11.48 7.65 1.96
C GLU A 68 10.25 8.28 1.33
N TRP A 69 9.06 7.70 1.57
CA TRP A 69 7.81 8.19 1.01
C TRP A 69 7.41 9.59 1.48
N VAL A 70 7.97 10.07 2.60
CA VAL A 70 7.53 11.30 3.27
C VAL A 70 8.57 12.42 3.30
N SER A 71 9.73 12.22 2.66
CA SER A 71 10.76 13.25 2.52
C SER A 71 11.78 12.89 1.44
N GLY A 72 12.22 13.88 0.68
CA GLY A 72 13.34 13.75 -0.26
C GLY A 72 14.72 13.78 0.41
N ILE A 73 14.79 13.95 1.74
CA ILE A 73 16.05 14.02 2.50
C ILE A 73 16.09 12.91 3.55
N ASN A 74 16.94 11.91 3.34
CA ASN A 74 17.02 10.74 4.22
C ASN A 74 17.50 11.04 5.65
N ALA A 75 18.15 12.18 5.87
CA ALA A 75 18.57 12.63 7.19
C ALA A 75 17.40 13.21 8.03
N ASN A 76 16.24 13.47 7.41
CA ASN A 76 15.09 14.00 8.14
C ASN A 76 14.50 12.94 9.06
N THR A 77 14.17 13.35 10.28
CA THR A 77 13.45 12.53 11.25
C THR A 77 12.03 12.29 10.77
N ILE A 78 11.58 11.05 10.89
CA ILE A 78 10.19 10.65 10.68
C ILE A 78 9.60 10.13 11.98
N GLN A 79 8.29 10.26 12.08
CA GLN A 79 7.48 9.65 13.12
C GLN A 79 6.47 8.72 12.46
N TRP A 80 6.02 7.73 13.22
CA TRP A 80 5.10 6.72 12.71
C TRP A 80 4.17 6.22 13.80
N ASN A 81 3.07 5.62 13.37
CA ASN A 81 2.11 4.99 14.23
C ASN A 81 1.38 3.86 13.51
N LEU A 82 1.02 2.81 14.22
CA LEU A 82 0.04 1.82 13.78
C LEU A 82 -1.34 2.14 14.37
N THR A 83 -2.37 2.07 13.54
CA THR A 83 -3.76 2.08 13.98
C THR A 83 -4.41 0.75 13.63
N THR A 84 -5.12 0.16 14.60
CA THR A 84 -5.92 -1.05 14.42
C THR A 84 -7.34 -0.80 14.90
N SER A 85 -8.31 -1.17 14.07
CA SER A 85 -9.74 -1.21 14.38
C SER A 85 -10.33 -2.58 14.03
N THR A 86 -11.64 -2.74 14.20
CA THR A 86 -12.35 -3.93 13.70
C THR A 86 -12.42 -3.98 12.16
N VAL A 87 -12.14 -2.88 11.46
CA VAL A 87 -12.26 -2.76 10.01
C VAL A 87 -10.89 -2.77 9.34
N SER A 88 -9.94 -1.96 9.82
CA SER A 88 -8.62 -1.79 9.18
C SER A 88 -7.47 -1.81 10.17
N THR A 89 -6.32 -2.30 9.69
CA THR A 89 -5.01 -2.19 10.34
C THR A 89 -4.08 -1.49 9.38
N TYR A 90 -3.50 -0.36 9.79
CA TYR A 90 -2.65 0.44 8.93
C TYR A 90 -1.54 1.18 9.66
N HIS A 91 -0.40 1.31 8.98
CA HIS A 91 0.69 2.21 9.35
C HIS A 91 0.42 3.61 8.83
N THR A 92 0.86 4.61 9.58
CA THR A 92 0.98 6.01 9.16
C THR A 92 2.40 6.46 9.41
N VAL A 93 3.01 7.13 8.44
CA VAL A 93 4.36 7.67 8.50
C VAL A 93 4.32 9.11 8.05
N LEU A 94 5.08 9.98 8.70
CA LEU A 94 5.23 11.38 8.31
C LEU A 94 6.53 11.98 8.80
N ARG A 95 7.00 13.00 8.10
CA ARG A 95 8.17 13.78 8.49
C ARG A 95 7.93 14.58 9.78
N SER A 96 8.98 14.73 10.58
CA SER A 96 8.98 15.51 11.83
C SER A 96 10.20 16.45 11.89
N ALA A 97 10.04 17.77 11.87
CA ALA A 97 8.78 18.53 11.67
C ALA A 97 8.37 18.56 10.19
N LEU A 98 7.06 18.62 9.90
CA LEU A 98 6.54 18.83 8.55
C LEU A 98 7.01 20.17 7.97
N GLN A 99 7.16 20.25 6.65
CA GLN A 99 7.40 21.51 5.93
C GLN A 99 6.26 21.75 4.96
N HIS A 100 5.41 22.68 5.35
CA HIS A 100 4.25 23.12 4.58
C HIS A 100 4.65 23.55 3.16
N MET A 101 3.96 23.00 2.16
CA MET A 101 4.08 23.36 0.74
C MET A 101 5.52 23.37 0.24
N THR A 102 6.32 22.44 0.75
CA THR A 102 7.73 22.28 0.39
C THR A 102 7.91 20.95 -0.31
N GLU A 103 8.65 20.97 -1.42
CA GLU A 103 9.03 19.78 -2.15
C GLU A 103 10.56 19.71 -2.19
N THR A 104 11.10 18.54 -1.86
CA THR A 104 12.54 18.26 -2.05
C THR A 104 12.67 16.98 -2.85
N ASN A 105 13.52 17.00 -3.89
CA ASN A 105 13.72 15.84 -4.78
C ASN A 105 12.41 15.24 -5.34
N ASN A 106 11.44 16.10 -5.67
CA ASN A 106 10.11 15.71 -6.14
C ASN A 106 9.24 14.96 -5.11
N ILE A 107 9.55 15.09 -3.81
CA ILE A 107 8.77 14.54 -2.70
C ILE A 107 8.25 15.68 -1.83
N ALA A 108 6.94 15.67 -1.56
CA ALA A 108 6.29 16.64 -0.69
C ALA A 108 6.65 16.39 0.78
N GLU A 109 7.13 17.43 1.46
CA GLU A 109 7.67 17.39 2.83
C GLU A 109 6.59 17.64 3.91
N ASP A 110 5.33 17.76 3.50
CA ASP A 110 4.11 17.83 4.32
C ASP A 110 3.14 16.66 4.06
N SER A 111 3.63 15.60 3.40
CA SER A 111 2.87 14.40 3.11
C SER A 111 2.86 13.40 4.28
N GLN A 112 1.82 12.57 4.31
CA GLN A 112 1.71 11.42 5.20
C GLN A 112 1.51 10.16 4.35
N ALA A 113 2.34 9.15 4.56
CA ALA A 113 2.25 7.88 3.88
C ALA A 113 1.46 6.87 4.72
N TYR A 114 0.71 6.02 4.04
CA TYR A 114 -0.16 5.01 4.62
C TYR A 114 0.02 3.68 3.91
N LEU A 115 0.11 2.60 4.68
CA LEU A 115 0.02 1.22 4.21
C LEU A 115 -0.95 0.48 5.13
N GLY A 116 -1.95 -0.18 4.57
CA GLY A 116 -3.00 -0.82 5.36
C GLY A 116 -3.61 -2.05 4.71
N MET A 117 -4.33 -2.83 5.52
CA MET A 117 -5.17 -3.97 5.10
C MET A 117 -6.45 -4.00 5.92
N ALA A 118 -7.45 -4.75 5.47
CA ALA A 118 -8.63 -5.03 6.28
C ALA A 118 -8.23 -5.88 7.52
N SER A 119 -8.68 -5.52 8.71
CA SER A 119 -8.34 -6.24 9.95
C SER A 119 -8.85 -7.68 9.97
N VAL A 120 -9.84 -8.00 9.13
CA VAL A 120 -10.41 -9.34 9.00
C VAL A 120 -9.56 -10.28 8.12
N THR A 121 -8.49 -9.77 7.51
CA THR A 121 -7.58 -10.59 6.70
C THR A 121 -7.00 -11.73 7.55
N PRO A 122 -7.17 -13.00 7.14
CA PRO A 122 -6.62 -14.14 7.88
C PRO A 122 -5.09 -14.04 8.03
N GLY A 123 -4.59 -14.43 9.21
CA GLY A 123 -3.16 -14.47 9.46
C GLY A 123 -2.48 -13.09 9.41
N LEU A 124 -3.23 -11.99 9.52
CA LEU A 124 -2.65 -10.65 9.48
C LEU A 124 -1.66 -10.45 10.61
N THR A 125 -0.43 -10.08 10.25
CA THR A 125 0.56 -9.58 11.20
C THR A 125 1.19 -8.30 10.68
N TRP A 126 1.78 -7.50 11.56
CA TRP A 126 2.38 -6.21 11.19
C TRP A 126 3.64 -5.96 11.99
N GLN A 127 4.53 -5.11 11.49
CA GLN A 127 5.72 -4.71 12.24
C GLN A 127 6.30 -3.39 11.72
N THR A 128 6.92 -2.64 12.62
CA THR A 128 7.85 -1.56 12.28
C THR A 128 9.25 -1.97 12.74
N SER A 129 10.23 -1.99 11.84
CA SER A 129 11.63 -2.31 12.16
C SER A 129 12.57 -1.81 11.06
N THR A 130 13.84 -2.20 11.12
CA THR A 130 14.76 -1.99 10.00
C THR A 130 14.50 -2.98 8.87
N ASP A 131 14.72 -2.55 7.64
CA ASP A 131 14.50 -3.32 6.41
C ASP A 131 15.08 -4.73 6.45
N ASN A 132 16.38 -4.85 6.74
CA ASN A 132 17.07 -6.13 6.78
C ASN A 132 16.51 -7.03 7.88
N THR A 133 16.36 -6.52 9.10
CA THR A 133 15.85 -7.30 10.24
C THR A 133 14.43 -7.80 9.98
N LEU A 134 13.55 -6.93 9.46
CA LEU A 134 12.16 -7.27 9.20
C LEU A 134 12.05 -8.31 8.09
N ARG A 135 12.70 -8.05 6.94
CA ARG A 135 12.60 -8.92 5.76
C ARG A 135 13.29 -10.27 5.97
N ASP A 136 14.44 -10.30 6.65
CA ASP A 136 15.11 -11.54 7.02
C ASP A 136 14.28 -12.35 8.02
N SER A 137 13.69 -11.69 9.03
CA SER A 137 12.79 -12.33 9.98
C SER A 137 11.61 -12.96 9.23
N PHE A 138 10.91 -12.20 8.40
CA PHE A 138 9.78 -12.69 7.62
C PHE A 138 10.16 -13.87 6.71
N ALA A 139 11.28 -13.78 5.98
CA ALA A 139 11.77 -14.88 5.16
C ALA A 139 12.10 -16.15 5.98
N SER A 140 12.43 -15.99 7.27
CA SER A 140 12.73 -17.12 8.15
C SER A 140 11.50 -17.73 8.81
N THR A 141 10.50 -16.92 9.19
CA THR A 141 9.36 -17.31 10.03
C THR A 141 8.01 -17.32 9.32
N GLY A 142 7.87 -16.66 8.17
CA GLY A 142 6.58 -16.46 7.49
C GLY A 142 5.65 -15.43 8.16
N GLN A 143 6.06 -14.83 9.28
CA GLN A 143 5.21 -13.92 10.08
C GLN A 143 5.99 -12.74 10.66
N LEU A 144 5.31 -11.60 10.80
CA LEU A 144 5.83 -10.40 11.45
C LEU A 144 5.56 -10.44 12.96
N ALA A 145 6.36 -9.69 13.72
CA ALA A 145 6.38 -9.81 15.18
C ALA A 145 5.21 -9.14 15.93
N ASN A 146 4.30 -8.44 15.24
CA ASN A 146 3.23 -7.63 15.87
C ASN A 146 3.78 -6.60 16.88
N THR A 147 4.84 -5.90 16.46
CA THR A 147 5.51 -4.90 17.29
C THR A 147 5.76 -3.60 16.55
N GLN A 148 5.65 -2.50 17.28
CA GLN A 148 5.99 -1.16 16.80
C GLN A 148 7.31 -0.75 17.45
N ASP A 149 8.27 -0.29 16.64
CA ASP A 149 9.45 0.37 17.17
C ASP A 149 9.05 1.73 17.80
N PRO A 150 9.35 1.99 19.08
CA PRO A 150 8.92 3.22 19.75
C PRO A 150 9.83 4.42 19.48
N THR A 151 10.96 4.26 18.80
CA THR A 151 12.01 5.27 18.72
C THR A 151 12.05 5.94 17.35
N PHE A 152 11.43 7.12 17.24
CA PHE A 152 11.46 7.97 16.05
C PHE A 152 12.87 8.48 15.74
N ARG A 153 13.24 8.46 14.46
CA ARG A 153 14.60 8.80 13.99
C ARG A 153 14.61 9.10 12.50
N ALA A 154 15.78 9.44 11.97
CA ALA A 154 15.99 9.71 10.56
C ALA A 154 15.57 8.53 9.67
N ILE A 155 15.07 8.83 8.46
CA ILE A 155 14.71 7.83 7.44
C ILE A 155 15.86 6.85 7.19
N ASN A 156 17.09 7.38 7.10
CA ASN A 156 18.30 6.59 7.07
C ASN A 156 19.43 7.29 7.85
N GLY A 157 19.71 6.78 9.05
CA GLY A 157 20.92 7.15 9.81
C GLY A 157 22.04 6.10 9.74
N ARG A 158 21.68 4.84 9.47
CA ARG A 158 22.56 3.67 9.36
C ARG A 158 21.81 2.51 8.72
N ASP A 159 20.52 2.41 9.03
CA ASP A 159 19.58 1.39 8.58
C ASP A 159 18.28 2.09 8.12
N TRP A 160 17.53 1.47 7.20
CA TRP A 160 16.27 2.01 6.69
C TRP A 160 15.09 1.50 7.51
N HIS A 161 14.20 2.40 7.94
CA HIS A 161 12.96 2.00 8.62
C HIS A 161 11.85 1.68 7.63
N VAL A 162 11.22 0.53 7.87
CA VAL A 162 10.11 0.02 7.07
C VAL A 162 8.90 -0.30 7.93
N PHE A 163 7.74 -0.23 7.29
CA PHE A 163 6.42 -0.37 7.90
C PHE A 163 5.68 -1.46 7.14
N ALA A 164 5.59 -2.64 7.73
CA ALA A 164 5.15 -3.83 7.03
C ALA A 164 3.82 -4.37 7.57
N ILE A 165 3.04 -4.94 6.67
CA ILE A 165 1.86 -5.75 6.97
C ILE A 165 1.92 -7.02 6.11
N SER A 166 1.64 -8.16 6.72
CA SER A 166 1.63 -9.48 6.08
C SER A 166 0.31 -10.20 6.29
N ALA A 167 0.08 -11.26 5.52
CA ALA A 167 -0.98 -12.22 5.70
C ALA A 167 -0.44 -13.65 5.52
N ASP A 168 -0.80 -14.54 6.43
CA ASP A 168 -0.57 -15.98 6.34
C ASP A 168 -1.84 -16.65 5.81
N LEU A 169 -1.75 -17.21 4.60
CA LEU A 169 -2.87 -17.84 3.89
C LEU A 169 -2.96 -19.35 4.21
N GLY A 170 -1.99 -19.89 4.93
CA GLY A 170 -1.86 -21.31 5.20
C GLY A 170 -1.59 -22.14 3.95
N THR A 171 -1.99 -23.41 3.98
CA THR A 171 -1.84 -24.35 2.86
C THR A 171 -3.03 -24.23 1.90
N ILE A 172 -2.81 -23.65 0.72
CA ILE A 172 -3.84 -23.40 -0.29
C ILE A 172 -3.39 -23.84 -1.69
N ALA A 173 -4.35 -24.28 -2.51
CA ALA A 173 -4.14 -24.44 -3.94
C ALA A 173 -4.44 -23.14 -4.71
N SER A 174 -5.34 -22.30 -4.21
CA SER A 174 -5.61 -20.97 -4.76
C SER A 174 -6.26 -20.06 -3.74
N THR A 175 -6.12 -18.75 -3.90
CA THR A 175 -6.88 -17.77 -3.11
C THR A 175 -8.38 -17.84 -3.42
N PHE A 176 -9.23 -17.85 -2.39
CA PHE A 176 -10.68 -17.70 -2.56
C PHE A 176 -11.09 -16.24 -2.84
N SER A 177 -10.37 -15.30 -2.25
CA SER A 177 -10.48 -13.86 -2.46
C SER A 177 -9.10 -13.23 -2.45
N SER A 178 -8.91 -12.14 -3.17
CA SER A 178 -7.63 -11.43 -3.24
C SER A 178 -7.16 -10.96 -1.85
N VAL A 179 -5.86 -11.02 -1.63
CA VAL A 179 -5.20 -10.36 -0.50
C VAL A 179 -4.97 -8.91 -0.89
N VAL A 180 -5.45 -7.95 -0.09
CA VAL A 180 -5.49 -6.54 -0.51
C VAL A 180 -4.78 -5.65 0.49
N TRP A 181 -3.79 -4.90 -0.01
CA TRP A 181 -3.23 -3.74 0.66
C TRP A 181 -3.82 -2.45 0.07
N CYS A 182 -4.00 -1.44 0.90
CA CYS A 182 -4.15 -0.07 0.47
C CYS A 182 -2.83 0.68 0.70
N ILE A 183 -2.44 1.50 -0.28
CA ILE A 183 -1.27 2.39 -0.20
C ILE A 183 -1.70 3.80 -0.57
N GLY A 184 -1.23 4.80 0.18
CA GLY A 184 -1.60 6.18 -0.09
C GLY A 184 -0.59 7.19 0.43
N LEU A 185 -0.53 8.33 -0.26
CA LEU A 185 0.27 9.49 0.12
C LEU A 185 -0.65 10.71 0.17
N VAL A 186 -0.87 11.24 1.37
CA VAL A 186 -1.84 12.31 1.61
C VAL A 186 -1.12 13.59 1.98
N HIS A 187 -1.32 14.62 1.17
CA HIS A 187 -0.75 15.94 1.39
C HIS A 187 -1.60 16.76 2.37
N GLY A 188 -0.98 17.74 3.03
CA GLY A 188 -1.70 18.69 3.86
C GLY A 188 -1.04 20.06 3.93
N PRO A 189 -1.59 21.11 3.27
CA PRO A 189 -2.62 21.16 2.20
C PRO A 189 -2.12 20.61 0.85
N THR A 190 -2.95 20.66 -0.20
CA THR A 190 -2.56 20.22 -1.56
C THR A 190 -2.14 21.38 -2.44
N VAL A 191 -2.84 22.51 -2.35
CA VAL A 191 -2.46 23.74 -3.05
C VAL A 191 -2.73 24.94 -2.16
N VAL A 192 -1.99 26.03 -2.38
CA VAL A 192 -2.29 27.34 -1.80
C VAL A 192 -2.82 28.22 -2.92
N SER A 193 -4.03 28.76 -2.74
CA SER A 193 -4.68 29.64 -3.71
C SER A 193 -4.70 31.09 -3.20
N TRP A 194 -4.52 32.05 -4.08
CA TRP A 194 -4.68 33.47 -3.75
C TRP A 194 -6.10 33.93 -4.09
N ASN A 195 -6.82 34.48 -3.12
CA ASN A 195 -8.20 34.95 -3.32
C ASN A 195 -8.30 36.45 -3.68
N GLY A 196 -7.17 37.16 -3.81
CA GLY A 196 -7.11 38.61 -4.02
C GLY A 196 -6.64 39.40 -2.80
N THR A 197 -6.80 38.87 -1.59
CA THR A 197 -6.46 39.53 -0.31
C THR A 197 -5.61 38.67 0.62
N SER A 198 -5.73 37.34 0.55
CA SER A 198 -4.98 36.38 1.35
C SER A 198 -4.72 35.09 0.58
N SER A 199 -3.69 34.37 1.02
CA SER A 199 -3.47 32.98 0.65
C SER A 199 -4.42 32.06 1.42
N GLU A 200 -4.98 31.07 0.75
CA GLU A 200 -5.88 30.07 1.30
C GLU A 200 -5.39 28.66 0.98
N ASP A 201 -5.23 27.86 2.03
CA ASP A 201 -4.96 26.42 1.92
C ASP A 201 -6.16 25.69 1.32
N ARG A 202 -5.91 24.87 0.31
CA ARG A 202 -6.90 23.97 -0.30
C ARG A 202 -6.53 22.54 0.01
N HIS A 203 -7.54 21.78 0.38
CA HIS A 203 -7.39 20.38 0.75
C HIS A 203 -7.98 19.46 -0.32
N PRO A 204 -7.55 18.18 -0.36
CA PRO A 204 -8.13 17.20 -1.26
C PRO A 204 -9.64 17.07 -1.07
N TYR A 205 -10.36 16.84 -2.18
CA TYR A 205 -11.82 16.77 -2.18
C TYR A 205 -12.39 15.71 -1.22
N PHE A 206 -11.73 14.56 -1.04
CA PHE A 206 -12.21 13.50 -0.14
C PHE A 206 -12.40 13.99 1.32
N LYS A 207 -11.66 15.02 1.75
CA LYS A 207 -11.81 15.60 3.10
C LYS A 207 -13.16 16.27 3.33
N THR A 208 -13.92 16.58 2.27
CA THR A 208 -15.31 17.04 2.38
C THR A 208 -16.26 15.96 2.90
N ARG A 209 -15.91 14.67 2.71
CA ARG A 209 -16.68 13.51 3.15
C ARG A 209 -16.08 12.84 4.38
N TYR A 210 -14.75 12.85 4.51
CA TYR A 210 -14.04 12.19 5.60
C TYR A 210 -13.22 13.19 6.40
N LEU A 211 -13.69 13.52 7.60
CA LEU A 211 -12.97 14.39 8.53
C LEU A 211 -11.74 13.68 9.14
N HIS A 212 -11.84 12.37 9.36
CA HIS A 212 -10.80 11.55 9.95
C HIS A 212 -10.27 10.55 8.94
N MET A 213 -8.94 10.35 8.94
CA MET A 213 -8.30 9.41 8.01
C MET A 213 -8.73 7.97 8.24
N SER A 214 -8.98 7.58 9.49
CA SER A 214 -9.48 6.23 9.82
C SER A 214 -10.78 5.91 9.06
N SER A 215 -11.73 6.85 9.05
CA SER A 215 -12.99 6.69 8.32
C SER A 215 -12.80 6.64 6.80
N ALA A 216 -11.83 7.37 6.26
CA ALA A 216 -11.50 7.34 4.84
C ALA A 216 -10.88 5.99 4.44
N LEU A 217 -9.91 5.50 5.21
CA LEU A 217 -9.24 4.22 5.00
C LEU A 217 -10.20 3.03 5.14
N ASP A 218 -11.06 3.04 6.17
CA ASP A 218 -12.09 2.02 6.36
C ASP A 218 -13.02 1.96 5.14
N ALA A 219 -13.50 3.12 4.67
CA ALA A 219 -14.37 3.18 3.50
C ALA A 219 -13.67 2.75 2.21
N PHE A 220 -12.38 3.09 2.06
CA PHE A 220 -11.57 2.66 0.91
C PHE A 220 -11.40 1.14 0.92
N LEU A 221 -10.84 0.55 1.99
CA LEU A 221 -10.62 -0.90 2.08
C LEU A 221 -11.91 -1.71 1.88
N LEU A 222 -13.03 -1.27 2.44
CA LEU A 222 -14.33 -1.95 2.27
C LEU A 222 -14.89 -1.86 0.84
N ASP A 223 -14.50 -0.85 0.05
CA ASP A 223 -15.01 -0.65 -1.30
C ASP A 223 -14.22 -1.43 -2.37
N PHE A 224 -13.11 -2.09 -2.01
CA PHE A 224 -12.26 -2.80 -2.97
C PHE A 224 -13.03 -3.68 -3.98
N PRO A 225 -13.99 -4.55 -3.58
CA PRO A 225 -14.72 -5.37 -4.55
C PRO A 225 -15.48 -4.52 -5.59
N ASN A 226 -16.16 -3.46 -5.14
CA ASN A 226 -16.89 -2.58 -6.04
C ASN A 226 -15.94 -1.74 -6.91
N ALA A 227 -14.83 -1.27 -6.35
CA ALA A 227 -13.83 -0.50 -7.09
C ALA A 227 -13.19 -1.34 -8.19
N HIS A 228 -12.88 -2.59 -7.90
CA HIS A 228 -12.41 -3.57 -8.88
C HIS A 228 -13.43 -3.79 -10.00
N ASP A 229 -14.70 -3.99 -9.66
CA ASP A 229 -15.77 -4.18 -10.66
C ASP A 229 -15.97 -2.95 -11.55
N ARG A 230 -15.95 -1.74 -10.96
CA ARG A 230 -16.02 -0.48 -11.71
C ARG A 230 -14.84 -0.32 -12.66
N ALA A 231 -13.63 -0.64 -12.20
CA ALA A 231 -12.40 -0.58 -12.99
C ALA A 231 -12.44 -1.57 -14.16
N ALA A 232 -12.79 -2.83 -13.90
CA ALA A 232 -12.91 -3.86 -14.94
C ALA A 232 -13.97 -3.50 -16.00
N ALA A 233 -15.11 -2.93 -15.58
CA ALA A 233 -16.14 -2.47 -16.51
C ALA A 233 -15.66 -1.29 -17.37
N LEU A 234 -14.95 -0.33 -16.78
CA LEU A 234 -14.39 0.82 -17.51
C LEU A 234 -13.31 0.39 -18.50
N ASP A 235 -12.38 -0.46 -18.07
CA ASP A 235 -11.32 -1.01 -18.92
C ASP A 235 -11.92 -1.75 -20.13
N LYS A 236 -12.90 -2.63 -19.88
CA LYS A 236 -13.57 -3.39 -20.94
C LYS A 236 -14.21 -2.46 -21.97
N LYS A 237 -14.83 -1.36 -21.52
CA LYS A 237 -15.45 -0.37 -22.41
C LYS A 237 -14.39 0.35 -23.25
N LEU A 238 -13.36 0.92 -22.62
CA LEU A 238 -12.33 1.71 -23.30
C LEU A 238 -11.52 0.86 -24.28
N MET A 239 -11.11 -0.34 -23.87
CA MET A 239 -10.37 -1.27 -24.72
C MET A 239 -11.22 -1.79 -25.87
N GLY A 240 -12.54 -1.95 -25.67
CA GLY A 240 -13.48 -2.31 -26.73
C GLY A 240 -13.66 -1.19 -27.76
N GLU A 241 -13.82 0.06 -27.30
CA GLU A 241 -13.95 1.23 -28.17
C GLU A 241 -12.66 1.51 -28.96
N ALA A 242 -11.48 1.37 -28.33
CA ALA A 242 -10.19 1.57 -28.98
C ALA A 242 -9.90 0.61 -30.14
N LYS A 243 -10.48 -0.60 -30.13
CA LYS A 243 -10.36 -1.57 -31.23
C LYS A 243 -11.18 -1.21 -32.47
N ASN A 244 -12.09 -0.23 -32.36
CA ASN A 244 -12.97 0.20 -33.44
C ASN A 244 -12.53 1.52 -34.10
N VAL A 245 -11.30 1.98 -33.81
CA VAL A 245 -10.69 3.21 -34.38
C VAL A 245 -9.65 2.84 -35.43
#